data_AF-A0A7L0LYF0-F1
#
_entry.id   AF-A0A7L0LYF0-F1
#
_cell.length_a   1.000
_cell.length_b   1.000
_cell.length_c   1.000
_cell.angle_alpha   90.00
_cell.angle_beta   90.00
_cell.angle_gamma   90.00
#
_symmetry.space_group_name_H-M   'P 1'
#
loop_
_entity.id
_entity.type
_entity.pdbx_description
1 polymer ?
#
loop_
_entity_poly.entity_id
_entity_poly.type
_entity_poly.pdbx_seq_one_letter_code
_entity_poly.pdbx_strand_id
1 'polypeptide(L)'
;MELPGLAFAVWMLSCFYAPVGGYPNGKVREACTSMIPCHGSSPQLLPKHTITVNGTEFKPGDSIEVHLSGPVFEGFFIQARDAEHLESPALGSFMLADRRASQLLTCGRTKNSAVSHTSKAKKQHIKVYWIAPGDAPKRVQFLATVVKKYRTFWVKIPGPIVSQPNALSPATPLHATSEAVATSHPVSYLSKPFNASSCGRTKFCIRNPSNCDPESASCFFLSFQQEGSSVFIEMSGPSEGYLAFALSHDQWMGDDDAYLCVGEDHHVHTITAYLKGRSPPVLDSENALEDVSWRLADGLLQCSFRRSIHLPAHKGRFNLNASYYIFLADGEASEGGVIHKHQQQPLITNGMYNVTGLPQDIGGSRSPRLIKAHGALMFIAWITTVSIGVIVARFFKPVWSYSFLFGKEMWFQVHRMLMLTTVMLTGISFVLPFIYRGGWSQQAGFHPYLGCTVMALAIFQPLMAGFRPSRHAPRRQLFNWFHWSTGTAARILAVVTMFLGMNVAALDLPDPWDTYTMIAFVTWHVGIDVLLEIHSYCLIRKVEVIEYDRVQILQSLTSAEAEGRLFKQIVLTIYVCGNIVFLIAFLAAINQI
;
A
#
# COMPACT_ATOMS: atom_id res chain seq x y z
N MET A 1 5.78 -32.44 -37.21
CA MET A 1 6.13 -31.04 -37.50
C MET A 1 5.94 -30.21 -36.23
N GLU A 2 7.00 -30.22 -35.41
CA GLU A 2 7.65 -29.05 -34.79
C GLU A 2 6.80 -27.81 -34.43
N LEU A 3 6.40 -27.74 -33.15
CA LEU A 3 6.73 -26.68 -32.17
C LEU A 3 6.80 -25.16 -32.57
N PRO A 4 5.82 -24.52 -33.26
CA PRO A 4 5.88 -23.07 -33.49
C PRO A 4 5.22 -22.27 -32.35
N GLY A 5 4.24 -22.87 -31.65
CA GLY A 5 3.40 -22.19 -30.66
C GLY A 5 4.10 -21.94 -29.33
N LEU A 6 4.97 -22.85 -28.90
CA LEU A 6 5.72 -22.69 -27.65
C LEU A 6 6.79 -21.60 -27.80
N ALA A 7 7.46 -21.54 -28.96
CA ALA A 7 8.43 -20.50 -29.28
C ALA A 7 7.78 -19.12 -29.40
N PHE A 8 6.58 -19.03 -30.00
CA PHE A 8 5.84 -17.77 -30.10
C PHE A 8 5.30 -17.27 -28.75
N ALA A 9 4.84 -18.18 -27.88
CA ALA A 9 4.41 -17.85 -26.52
C ALA A 9 5.57 -17.41 -25.64
N VAL A 10 6.74 -18.06 -25.74
CA VAL A 10 7.97 -17.64 -25.05
C VAL A 10 8.47 -16.30 -25.60
N TRP A 11 8.45 -16.09 -26.92
CA TRP A 11 8.83 -14.82 -27.55
C TRP A 11 7.95 -13.66 -27.09
N MET A 12 6.62 -13.85 -27.05
CA MET A 12 5.68 -12.87 -26.53
C MET A 12 5.89 -12.59 -25.03
N LEU A 13 6.15 -13.61 -24.20
CA LEU A 13 6.50 -13.41 -22.79
C LEU A 13 7.81 -12.63 -22.62
N SER A 14 8.82 -12.87 -23.46
CA SER A 14 10.09 -12.13 -23.41
C SER A 14 10.00 -10.70 -23.95
N CYS A 15 9.09 -10.40 -24.88
CA CYS A 15 8.87 -9.04 -25.38
C CYS A 15 8.14 -8.12 -24.38
N PHE A 16 7.45 -8.66 -23.37
CA PHE A 16 6.90 -7.89 -22.24
C PHE A 16 7.89 -7.71 -21.08
N TYR A 17 9.04 -8.37 -21.12
CA TYR A 17 10.20 -8.05 -20.30
C TYR A 17 11.10 -7.07 -21.05
N ALA A 18 10.67 -5.81 -21.16
CA ALA A 18 11.65 -4.73 -21.23
C ALA A 18 12.05 -4.43 -19.78
N PRO A 19 13.17 -4.95 -19.26
CA PRO A 19 13.69 -4.44 -18.01
C PRO A 19 13.93 -2.94 -18.24
N VAL A 20 13.21 -2.09 -17.51
CA VAL A 20 13.65 -0.72 -17.28
C VAL A 20 14.94 -0.85 -16.48
N GLY A 21 16.05 -1.07 -17.18
CA GLY A 21 17.36 -1.16 -16.59
C GLY A 21 17.69 0.21 -16.02
N GLY A 22 17.60 0.37 -14.71
CA GLY A 22 18.30 1.44 -14.01
C GLY A 22 19.79 1.23 -14.25
N TYR A 23 20.33 1.82 -15.33
CA TYR A 23 21.74 1.74 -15.63
C TYR A 23 22.52 2.38 -14.47
N PRO A 24 23.72 1.88 -14.12
CA PRO A 24 24.58 2.46 -13.08
C PRO A 24 25.21 3.80 -13.50
N ASN A 25 24.53 4.55 -14.37
CA ASN A 25 24.90 5.89 -14.76
C ASN A 25 24.13 6.87 -13.86
N GLY A 26 24.81 7.89 -13.33
CA GLY A 26 24.20 8.85 -12.42
C GLY A 26 23.25 9.83 -13.08
N LYS A 27 22.47 9.46 -14.11
CA LYS A 27 21.51 10.34 -14.79
C LYS A 27 20.22 10.50 -13.97
N VAL A 28 20.34 11.09 -12.78
CA VAL A 28 19.29 11.15 -11.75
C VAL A 28 18.56 12.50 -11.72
N ARG A 29 17.97 12.92 -12.85
CA ARG A 29 17.27 14.22 -12.93
C ARG A 29 16.06 14.31 -11.97
N GLU A 30 15.37 13.20 -11.75
CA GLU A 30 14.21 13.14 -10.85
C GLU A 30 14.60 13.31 -9.38
N ALA A 31 15.85 13.03 -9.02
CA ALA A 31 16.38 13.21 -7.68
C ALA A 31 16.77 14.68 -7.39
N CYS A 32 16.55 15.62 -8.31
CA CYS A 32 17.00 17.00 -8.12
C CYS A 32 16.41 17.69 -6.89
N THR A 33 15.15 17.41 -6.55
CA THR A 33 14.47 18.03 -5.40
C THR A 33 14.79 17.31 -4.10
N SER A 34 14.61 15.98 -4.07
CA SER A 34 14.81 15.18 -2.86
C SER A 34 16.28 14.88 -2.55
N MET A 35 17.15 14.91 -3.57
CA MET A 35 18.50 14.34 -3.56
C MET A 35 18.54 12.84 -3.22
N ILE A 36 17.42 12.13 -3.29
CA ILE A 36 17.31 10.70 -2.98
C ILE A 36 17.48 9.87 -4.28
N PRO A 37 18.37 8.86 -4.32
CA PRO A 37 18.65 8.07 -5.52
C PRO A 37 17.56 7.03 -5.89
N CYS A 38 16.37 7.11 -5.28
CA CYS A 38 15.20 6.23 -5.52
C CYS A 38 15.48 4.72 -5.50
N HIS A 39 16.41 4.26 -4.64
CA HIS A 39 16.79 2.84 -4.54
C HIS A 39 15.85 1.98 -3.66
N GLY A 40 14.70 2.51 -3.22
CA GLY A 40 13.71 1.75 -2.43
C GLY A 40 14.20 1.33 -1.04
N SER A 41 15.20 2.02 -0.49
CA SER A 41 15.72 1.82 0.87
C SER A 41 15.94 3.19 1.51
N SER A 42 15.96 3.28 2.84
CA SER A 42 16.15 4.55 3.54
C SER A 42 17.62 4.98 3.56
N PRO A 43 17.91 6.31 3.55
CA PRO A 43 19.27 6.80 3.72
C PRO A 43 19.83 6.44 5.11
N GLN A 44 21.15 6.36 5.20
CA GLN A 44 21.88 6.13 6.44
C GLN A 44 21.96 7.43 7.26
N LEU A 45 21.85 7.33 8.58
CA LEU A 45 21.72 8.47 9.51
C LEU A 45 23.01 9.29 9.68
N LEU A 46 24.16 8.62 9.85
CA LEU A 46 25.44 9.28 10.14
C LEU A 46 26.30 9.48 8.87
N PRO A 47 26.51 10.72 8.37
CA PRO A 47 27.31 10.96 7.19
C PRO A 47 28.76 10.52 7.39
N LYS A 48 29.28 9.74 6.45
CA LYS A 48 30.67 9.27 6.46
C LYS A 48 31.57 10.05 5.50
N HIS A 49 30.99 10.93 4.72
CA HIS A 49 31.64 11.71 3.68
C HIS A 49 31.50 13.18 4.02
N THR A 50 32.50 13.96 3.62
CA THR A 50 32.58 15.38 3.90
C THR A 50 32.71 16.15 2.60
N ILE A 51 32.04 17.29 2.56
CA ILE A 51 32.17 18.26 1.48
C ILE A 51 33.05 19.39 2.00
N THR A 52 34.06 19.78 1.23
CA THR A 52 34.90 20.94 1.56
C THR A 52 35.01 21.86 0.35
N VAL A 53 35.30 23.13 0.61
CA VAL A 53 35.47 24.16 -0.42
C VAL A 53 36.78 24.91 -0.18
N ASN A 54 37.34 25.51 -1.24
CA ASN A 54 38.59 26.25 -1.17
C ASN A 54 38.45 27.71 -0.67
N GLY A 55 37.23 28.22 -0.47
CA GLY A 55 36.98 29.58 0.01
C GLY A 55 35.61 29.71 0.67
N THR A 56 35.51 30.57 1.68
CA THR A 56 34.28 30.84 2.43
C THR A 56 33.50 32.05 1.91
N GLU A 57 34.09 32.80 0.99
CA GLU A 57 33.49 33.99 0.38
C GLU A 57 33.40 33.85 -1.15
N PHE A 58 32.40 34.49 -1.75
CA PHE A 58 32.22 34.50 -3.21
C PHE A 58 31.52 35.76 -3.72
N LYS A 59 31.79 36.14 -4.96
CA LYS A 59 31.03 37.11 -5.74
C LYS A 59 30.29 36.41 -6.88
N PRO A 60 29.15 36.94 -7.36
CA PRO A 60 28.52 36.43 -8.58
C PRO A 60 29.53 36.29 -9.73
N GLY A 61 29.59 35.12 -10.36
CA GLY A 61 30.58 34.77 -11.38
C GLY A 61 31.86 34.09 -10.88
N ASP A 62 32.14 34.09 -9.58
CA ASP A 62 33.30 33.39 -9.02
C ASP A 62 33.16 31.87 -9.16
N SER A 63 34.31 31.20 -9.30
CA SER A 63 34.40 29.74 -9.36
C SER A 63 35.00 29.18 -8.08
N ILE A 64 34.18 28.49 -7.28
CA ILE A 64 34.58 27.82 -6.04
C ILE A 64 34.95 26.37 -6.34
N GLU A 65 36.10 25.91 -5.84
CA GLU A 65 36.49 24.51 -5.92
C GLU A 65 35.82 23.72 -4.79
N VAL A 66 35.08 22.66 -5.15
CA VAL A 66 34.30 21.82 -4.23
C VAL A 66 34.85 20.40 -4.27
N HIS A 67 35.13 19.85 -3.09
CA HIS A 67 35.62 18.48 -2.92
C HIS A 67 34.61 17.65 -2.13
N LEU A 68 34.41 16.41 -2.57
CA LEU A 68 33.71 15.38 -1.82
C LEU A 68 34.71 14.27 -1.48
N SER A 69 34.93 14.01 -0.19
CA SER A 69 35.91 13.04 0.29
C SER A 69 35.32 12.11 1.35
N GLY A 70 35.83 10.87 1.45
CA GLY A 70 35.46 9.93 2.50
C GLY A 70 35.77 8.47 2.17
N PRO A 71 35.17 7.50 2.89
CA PRO A 71 35.29 6.07 2.59
C PRO A 71 34.82 5.74 1.17
N VAL A 72 35.26 4.61 0.60
CA VAL A 72 34.95 4.23 -0.79
C VAL A 72 33.43 4.26 -1.10
N PHE A 73 33.05 4.91 -2.20
CA PHE A 73 31.68 5.01 -2.71
C PHE A 73 31.58 4.75 -4.22
N GLU A 74 30.41 4.35 -4.70
CA GLU A 74 30.13 4.01 -6.10
C GLU A 74 29.45 5.15 -6.86
N GLY A 75 28.57 5.90 -6.18
CA GLY A 75 27.82 7.01 -6.77
C GLY A 75 27.82 8.26 -5.89
N PHE A 76 27.62 9.41 -6.52
CA PHE A 76 27.44 10.70 -5.84
C PHE A 76 26.49 11.61 -6.64
N PHE A 77 25.97 12.63 -5.97
CA PHE A 77 25.17 13.72 -6.52
C PHE A 77 25.38 14.99 -5.68
N ILE A 78 25.79 16.12 -6.29
CA ILE A 78 26.11 17.38 -5.59
C ILE A 78 25.28 18.52 -6.17
N GLN A 79 24.79 19.40 -5.28
CA GLN A 79 24.06 20.63 -5.60
C GLN A 79 24.49 21.77 -4.66
N ALA A 80 24.21 23.01 -5.06
CA ALA A 80 24.25 24.18 -4.19
C ALA A 80 22.84 24.76 -4.07
N ARG A 81 22.45 25.21 -2.87
CA ARG A 81 21.12 25.79 -2.58
C ARG A 81 21.26 27.03 -1.69
N ASP A 82 20.20 27.80 -1.57
CA ASP A 82 20.14 28.92 -0.63
C ASP A 82 20.30 28.39 0.81
N ALA A 83 21.25 28.94 1.55
CA ALA A 83 21.52 28.51 2.93
C ALA A 83 20.37 28.85 3.90
N GLU A 84 19.54 29.86 3.57
CA GLU A 84 18.34 30.19 4.38
C GLU A 84 17.14 29.29 4.02
N HIS A 85 17.14 28.70 2.82
CA HIS A 85 16.04 27.90 2.29
C HIS A 85 16.58 26.66 1.55
N LEU A 86 16.98 25.62 2.28
CA LEU A 86 17.57 24.40 1.70
C LEU A 86 16.62 23.58 0.83
N GLU A 87 15.33 23.89 0.80
CA GLU A 87 14.36 23.30 -0.14
C GLU A 87 14.23 24.11 -1.45
N SER A 88 15.00 25.20 -1.60
CA SER A 88 15.04 26.00 -2.82
C SER A 88 15.62 25.22 -4.02
N PRO A 89 15.30 25.63 -5.26
CA PRO A 89 15.91 25.06 -6.47
C PRO A 89 17.44 25.18 -6.47
N ALA A 90 18.11 24.25 -7.16
CA ALA A 90 19.56 24.26 -7.29
C ALA A 90 20.07 25.57 -7.94
N LEU A 91 21.11 26.14 -7.33
CA LEU A 91 21.69 27.43 -7.68
C LEU A 91 23.05 27.28 -8.37
N GLY A 92 23.33 28.19 -9.30
CA GLY A 92 24.59 28.25 -10.04
C GLY A 92 24.76 27.11 -11.03
N SER A 93 26.00 26.95 -11.49
CA SER A 93 26.35 25.93 -12.47
C SER A 93 27.69 25.29 -12.14
N PHE A 94 27.79 23.98 -12.36
CA PHE A 94 29.01 23.22 -12.12
C PHE A 94 29.85 23.07 -13.40
N MET A 95 31.16 23.02 -13.20
CA MET A 95 32.15 22.58 -14.19
C MET A 95 32.88 21.33 -13.68
N LEU A 96 33.13 20.40 -14.58
CA LEU A 96 33.76 19.11 -14.26
C LEU A 96 35.28 19.24 -14.23
N ALA A 97 35.93 18.77 -13.16
CA ALA A 97 37.38 18.56 -13.16
C ALA A 97 37.77 17.27 -13.90
N ASP A 98 36.96 16.21 -13.78
CA ASP A 98 37.13 14.94 -14.49
C ASP A 98 35.84 14.50 -15.21
N ARG A 99 35.87 14.54 -16.54
CA ARG A 99 34.76 14.14 -17.42
C ARG A 99 34.58 12.63 -17.54
N ARG A 100 35.57 11.83 -17.11
CA ARG A 100 35.47 10.36 -17.12
C ARG A 100 34.71 9.85 -15.91
N ALA A 101 34.89 10.46 -14.73
CA ALA A 101 34.22 10.06 -13.49
C ALA A 101 32.90 10.79 -13.21
N SER A 102 32.71 11.98 -13.80
CA SER A 102 31.61 12.90 -13.45
C SER A 102 30.86 13.41 -14.69
N GLN A 103 29.58 13.73 -14.53
CA GLN A 103 28.71 14.30 -15.56
C GLN A 103 27.82 15.41 -14.97
N LEU A 104 27.45 16.38 -15.80
CA LEU A 104 26.58 17.50 -15.42
C LEU A 104 25.12 17.13 -15.63
N LEU A 105 24.26 17.64 -14.75
CA LEU A 105 22.81 17.46 -14.78
C LEU A 105 22.11 18.82 -14.71
N THR A 106 20.90 18.88 -15.27
CA THR A 106 20.04 20.06 -15.27
C THR A 106 18.89 19.83 -14.30
N CYS A 107 18.86 20.56 -13.20
CA CYS A 107 17.77 20.52 -12.22
C CYS A 107 16.84 21.72 -12.40
N GLY A 108 15.54 21.45 -12.52
CA GLY A 108 14.56 22.49 -12.83
C GLY A 108 14.87 23.17 -14.16
N ARG A 109 15.01 24.50 -14.13
CA ARG A 109 15.32 25.36 -15.28
C ARG A 109 16.80 25.75 -15.39
N THR A 110 17.63 25.37 -14.41
CA THR A 110 19.03 25.79 -14.32
C THR A 110 19.93 24.74 -14.97
N LYS A 111 20.60 25.10 -16.08
CA LYS A 111 21.54 24.20 -16.77
C LYS A 111 22.78 23.95 -15.91
N ASN A 112 23.27 22.72 -15.94
CA ASN A 112 24.47 22.29 -15.21
C ASN A 112 24.42 22.55 -13.70
N SER A 113 23.24 22.67 -13.11
CA SER A 113 23.04 23.02 -11.70
C SER A 113 23.34 21.89 -10.71
N ALA A 114 23.68 20.71 -11.21
CA ALA A 114 24.07 19.56 -10.39
C ALA A 114 25.12 18.71 -11.11
N VAL A 115 25.85 17.91 -10.34
CA VAL A 115 26.88 17.00 -10.86
C VAL A 115 26.74 15.62 -10.23
N SER A 116 26.94 14.58 -11.02
CA SER A 116 26.84 13.18 -10.61
C SER A 116 27.90 12.31 -11.27
N HIS A 117 27.93 11.02 -10.91
CA HIS A 117 28.85 10.03 -11.47
C HIS A 117 28.43 9.53 -12.86
N THR A 118 29.40 9.17 -13.70
CA THR A 118 29.17 8.51 -15.02
C THR A 118 29.02 6.99 -14.92
N SER A 119 29.64 6.37 -13.91
CA SER A 119 29.66 4.92 -13.70
C SER A 119 29.82 4.54 -12.23
N LYS A 120 29.50 3.29 -11.89
CA LYS A 120 29.70 2.67 -10.55
C LYS A 120 31.16 2.37 -10.17
N ALA A 121 32.15 2.88 -10.91
CA ALA A 121 33.55 2.72 -10.55
C ALA A 121 33.79 3.25 -9.13
N LYS A 122 34.55 2.53 -8.30
CA LYS A 122 34.81 2.90 -6.90
C LYS A 122 35.62 4.20 -6.82
N LYS A 123 35.22 5.11 -5.94
CA LYS A 123 35.82 6.44 -5.76
C LYS A 123 36.01 6.73 -4.27
N GLN A 124 36.97 7.58 -3.93
CA GLN A 124 37.18 8.09 -2.57
C GLN A 124 37.17 9.62 -2.52
N HIS A 125 37.48 10.26 -3.65
CA HIS A 125 37.55 11.71 -3.78
C HIS A 125 36.95 12.14 -5.12
N ILE A 126 36.19 13.23 -5.11
CA ILE A 126 35.67 13.90 -6.31
C ILE A 126 35.96 15.40 -6.17
N LYS A 127 36.42 16.00 -7.26
CA LYS A 127 36.67 17.44 -7.38
C LYS A 127 35.78 18.01 -8.49
N VAL A 128 35.09 19.10 -8.19
CA VAL A 128 34.24 19.83 -9.13
C VAL A 128 34.37 21.33 -8.86
N TYR A 129 33.99 22.16 -9.82
CA TYR A 129 33.98 23.62 -9.67
C TYR A 129 32.54 24.11 -9.73
N TRP A 130 32.17 25.05 -8.86
CA TRP A 130 30.86 25.69 -8.84
C TRP A 130 30.99 27.16 -9.18
N ILE A 131 30.20 27.62 -10.15
CA ILE A 131 30.14 29.01 -10.59
C ILE A 131 28.90 29.67 -9.99
N ALA A 132 29.13 30.75 -9.25
CA ALA A 132 28.07 31.54 -8.65
C ALA A 132 27.20 32.23 -9.72
N PRO A 133 25.85 32.13 -9.66
CA PRO A 133 24.98 32.77 -10.62
C PRO A 133 24.91 34.30 -10.41
N GLY A 134 24.47 35.05 -11.42
CA GLY A 134 24.35 36.52 -11.34
C GLY A 134 23.39 37.01 -10.26
N ASP A 135 22.34 36.24 -9.99
CA ASP A 135 21.30 36.46 -8.99
C ASP A 135 21.52 35.66 -7.70
N ALA A 136 22.77 35.31 -7.37
CA ALA A 136 23.08 34.50 -6.21
C ALA A 136 22.58 35.14 -4.89
N PRO A 137 21.99 34.35 -3.97
CA PRO A 137 21.63 34.81 -2.64
C PRO A 137 22.87 35.16 -1.81
N LYS A 138 22.66 35.80 -0.66
CA LYS A 138 23.74 36.25 0.23
C LYS A 138 24.58 35.10 0.79
N ARG A 139 23.96 33.92 0.97
CA ARG A 139 24.59 32.72 1.52
C ARG A 139 24.15 31.48 0.74
N VAL A 140 25.11 30.63 0.40
CA VAL A 140 24.87 29.40 -0.37
C VAL A 140 25.46 28.22 0.40
N GLN A 141 24.72 27.12 0.47
CA GLN A 141 25.18 25.88 1.08
C GLN A 141 25.28 24.76 0.04
N PHE A 142 26.39 24.03 0.07
CA PHE A 142 26.58 22.84 -0.75
C PHE A 142 25.99 21.60 -0.07
N LEU A 143 25.33 20.75 -0.84
CA LEU A 143 24.74 19.50 -0.39
C LEU A 143 25.23 18.35 -1.26
N ALA A 144 25.45 17.18 -0.64
CA ALA A 144 25.79 15.96 -1.38
C ALA A 144 24.95 14.77 -0.96
N THR A 145 24.74 13.89 -1.93
CA THR A 145 24.27 12.52 -1.73
C THR A 145 25.37 11.57 -2.16
N VAL A 146 25.63 10.54 -1.36
CA VAL A 146 26.67 9.54 -1.62
C VAL A 146 26.08 8.15 -1.54
N VAL A 147 26.35 7.33 -2.56
CA VAL A 147 25.90 5.95 -2.67
C VAL A 147 27.11 5.03 -2.53
N LYS A 148 27.18 4.26 -1.44
CA LYS A 148 28.23 3.24 -1.24
C LYS A 148 27.89 1.93 -1.96
N LYS A 149 26.61 1.52 -1.90
CA LYS A 149 26.02 0.39 -2.62
C LYS A 149 24.56 0.72 -2.91
N TYR A 150 23.90 -0.05 -3.79
CA TYR A 150 22.50 0.19 -4.19
C TYR A 150 21.55 0.53 -3.02
N ARG A 151 21.60 -0.22 -1.91
CA ARG A 151 20.75 0.01 -0.72
C ARG A 151 21.42 0.83 0.41
N THR A 152 22.65 1.28 0.23
CA THR A 152 23.43 1.96 1.28
C THR A 152 23.92 3.31 0.77
N PHE A 153 23.24 4.37 1.18
CA PHE A 153 23.51 5.73 0.73
C PHE A 153 23.17 6.77 1.80
N TRP A 154 23.72 7.97 1.67
CA TRP A 154 23.48 9.13 2.52
C TRP A 154 22.97 10.27 1.64
N VAL A 155 22.02 11.06 2.12
CA VAL A 155 21.42 12.16 1.36
C VAL A 155 21.57 13.48 2.10
N LYS A 156 21.57 14.59 1.37
CA LYS A 156 21.64 15.96 1.92
C LYS A 156 22.74 16.14 2.98
N ILE A 157 23.92 15.52 2.77
CA ILE A 157 25.08 15.74 3.62
C ILE A 157 25.42 17.24 3.56
N PRO A 158 25.40 17.97 4.70
CA PRO A 158 25.62 19.41 4.70
C PRO A 158 27.10 19.71 4.48
N GLY A 159 27.39 20.53 3.47
CA GLY A 159 28.69 21.12 3.23
C GLY A 159 28.82 22.51 3.86
N PRO A 160 29.98 23.16 3.69
CA PRO A 160 30.24 24.50 4.19
C PRO A 160 29.32 25.53 3.53
N ILE A 161 28.98 26.57 4.30
CA ILE A 161 28.24 27.74 3.82
C ILE A 161 29.26 28.76 3.30
N VAL A 162 29.04 29.24 2.08
CA VAL A 162 29.82 30.31 1.46
C VAL A 162 28.96 31.58 1.37
N SER A 163 29.55 32.74 1.63
CA SER A 163 28.81 34.01 1.76
C SER A 163 29.37 35.11 0.86
N GLN A 164 28.57 36.11 0.51
CA GLN A 164 29.09 37.28 -0.20
C GLN A 164 29.83 38.25 0.76
N PRO A 165 30.84 39.03 0.31
CA PRO A 165 31.70 39.87 1.16
C PRO A 165 31.00 40.94 2.04
N ASN A 166 29.70 41.19 1.82
CA ASN A 166 28.88 42.14 2.59
C ASN A 166 27.74 41.45 3.37
N ALA A 167 27.76 40.12 3.50
CA ALA A 167 26.86 39.43 4.41
C ALA A 167 27.41 39.57 5.84
N LEU A 168 26.69 40.27 6.73
CA LEU A 168 27.05 40.30 8.15
C LEU A 168 27.26 38.87 8.66
N SER A 169 28.42 38.62 9.28
CA SER A 169 28.72 37.32 9.90
C SER A 169 27.67 36.98 10.95
N PRO A 170 27.31 35.70 11.14
CA PRO A 170 26.62 35.29 12.35
C PRO A 170 27.50 35.63 13.55
N ALA A 171 26.93 36.30 14.55
CA ALA A 171 27.55 36.33 15.86
C ALA A 171 27.81 34.88 16.30
N THR A 172 29.05 34.59 16.70
CA THR A 172 29.36 33.41 17.49
C THR A 172 28.39 33.39 18.69
N PRO A 173 27.66 32.30 18.98
CA PRO A 173 27.08 32.12 20.29
C PRO A 173 28.23 31.73 21.23
N LEU A 174 28.99 32.73 21.68
CA LEU A 174 29.63 32.65 22.98
C LEU A 174 28.50 32.61 24.00
N HIS A 175 28.49 31.56 24.82
CA HIS A 175 27.76 31.42 26.08
C HIS A 175 27.08 32.71 26.54
N ALA A 176 25.86 32.93 26.06
CA ALA A 176 24.90 33.78 26.70
C ALA A 176 23.83 32.82 27.18
N THR A 177 23.75 32.71 28.50
CA THR A 177 22.67 32.15 29.28
C THR A 177 21.37 32.76 28.75
N SER A 178 20.80 32.14 27.72
CA SER A 178 19.45 32.43 27.29
C SER A 178 18.58 31.76 28.32
N GLU A 179 18.12 32.53 29.30
CA GLU A 179 16.78 32.33 29.83
C GLU A 179 15.84 32.31 28.63
N ALA A 180 15.65 31.11 28.08
CA ALA A 180 14.39 30.79 27.45
C ALA A 180 13.35 31.12 28.52
N VAL A 181 12.51 32.11 28.26
CA VAL A 181 11.16 32.11 28.81
C VAL A 181 10.51 30.87 28.23
N ALA A 182 10.78 29.77 28.89
CA ALA A 182 10.06 28.55 28.76
C ALA A 182 8.66 28.87 29.30
N THR A 183 7.69 29.02 28.42
CA THR A 183 6.38 28.46 28.71
C THR A 183 6.49 26.93 28.64
N SER A 184 7.36 26.37 29.47
CA SER A 184 7.34 24.94 29.79
C SER A 184 6.15 24.75 30.71
N HIS A 185 5.01 24.37 30.14
CA HIS A 185 4.12 23.52 30.91
C HIS A 185 4.96 22.33 31.42
N PRO A 186 4.84 21.93 32.69
CA PRO A 186 5.63 20.85 33.25
C PRO A 186 5.24 19.53 32.58
N VAL A 187 5.98 19.15 31.53
CA VAL A 187 5.80 17.86 30.86
C VAL A 187 6.20 16.78 31.85
N SER A 188 5.21 16.03 32.33
CA SER A 188 5.39 15.06 33.40
C SER A 188 5.49 13.65 32.82
N TYR A 189 6.46 12.87 33.31
CA TYR A 189 6.58 11.45 32.95
C TYR A 189 5.44 10.65 33.61
N LEU A 190 4.71 9.86 32.82
CA LEU A 190 3.58 9.07 33.29
C LEU A 190 4.09 7.81 34.04
N SER A 191 3.90 7.77 35.36
CA SER A 191 4.41 6.68 36.21
C SER A 191 3.57 5.40 36.19
N LYS A 192 2.30 5.49 35.77
CA LYS A 192 1.36 4.36 35.70
C LYS A 192 0.75 4.27 34.30
N PRO A 193 0.51 3.07 33.76
CA PRO A 193 -0.15 2.92 32.48
C PRO A 193 -1.63 3.34 32.59
N PHE A 194 -2.24 3.69 31.46
CA PHE A 194 -3.68 3.94 31.40
C PHE A 194 -4.47 2.66 31.67
N ASN A 195 -5.73 2.80 32.08
CA ASN A 195 -6.66 1.69 32.26
C ASN A 195 -8.03 2.03 31.64
N ALA A 196 -8.78 0.99 31.26
CA ALA A 196 -10.08 1.13 30.63
C ALA A 196 -11.28 1.05 31.60
N SER A 197 -11.07 1.03 32.92
CA SER A 197 -12.13 0.73 33.91
C SER A 197 -13.26 1.78 33.94
N SER A 198 -12.97 3.00 33.50
CA SER A 198 -13.90 4.14 33.43
C SER A 198 -14.57 4.33 32.06
N CYS A 199 -14.22 3.51 31.06
CA CYS A 199 -14.80 3.59 29.72
C CYS A 199 -16.30 3.28 29.73
N GLY A 200 -17.07 4.08 28.99
CA GLY A 200 -18.54 3.97 28.93
C GLY A 200 -19.26 4.40 30.23
N ARG A 201 -18.54 4.81 31.27
CA ARG A 201 -19.12 5.29 32.54
C ARG A 201 -18.86 6.78 32.72
N THR A 202 -17.59 7.17 32.71
CA THR A 202 -17.17 8.58 32.84
C THR A 202 -16.29 9.03 31.69
N LYS A 203 -15.67 8.10 30.95
CA LYS A 203 -14.86 8.37 29.76
C LYS A 203 -15.55 7.86 28.51
N PHE A 204 -15.51 8.63 27.44
CA PHE A 204 -15.75 8.13 26.09
C PHE A 204 -14.47 7.46 25.59
N CYS A 205 -14.53 6.21 25.16
CA CYS A 205 -13.36 5.43 24.76
C CYS A 205 -13.52 4.83 23.37
N ILE A 206 -12.39 4.73 22.68
CA ILE A 206 -12.23 4.01 21.41
C ILE A 206 -11.17 2.95 21.64
N ARG A 207 -11.52 1.68 21.40
CA ARG A 207 -10.64 0.54 21.64
C ARG A 207 -10.61 -0.39 20.44
N ASN A 208 -9.41 -0.78 20.03
CA ASN A 208 -9.21 -1.78 18.99
C ASN A 208 -8.03 -2.73 19.35
N PRO A 209 -8.27 -4.05 19.49
CA PRO A 209 -9.55 -4.74 19.39
C PRO A 209 -10.59 -4.30 20.44
N SER A 210 -11.87 -4.56 20.18
CA SER A 210 -12.94 -4.26 21.15
C SER A 210 -12.63 -4.91 22.49
N ASN A 211 -12.81 -4.16 23.59
CA ASN A 211 -12.54 -4.62 24.95
C ASN A 211 -11.06 -4.88 25.30
N CYS A 212 -10.09 -4.43 24.49
CA CYS A 212 -8.68 -4.56 24.83
C CYS A 212 -8.25 -3.70 26.03
N ASP A 213 -7.18 -4.12 26.70
CA ASP A 213 -6.57 -3.39 27.81
C ASP A 213 -5.49 -2.43 27.30
N PRO A 214 -5.56 -1.11 27.56
CA PRO A 214 -4.55 -0.13 27.11
C PRO A 214 -3.14 -0.35 27.67
N GLU A 215 -2.95 -1.23 28.67
CA GLU A 215 -1.62 -1.67 29.12
C GLU A 215 -0.97 -2.66 28.14
N SER A 216 -1.76 -3.36 27.32
CA SER A 216 -1.24 -4.28 26.31
C SER A 216 -0.78 -3.55 25.06
N ALA A 217 0.39 -3.93 24.53
CA ALA A 217 0.85 -3.52 23.20
C ALA A 217 -0.17 -3.82 22.09
N SER A 218 -1.00 -4.85 22.24
CA SER A 218 -2.03 -5.18 21.24
C SER A 218 -3.24 -4.24 21.22
N CYS A 219 -3.30 -3.23 22.09
CA CYS A 219 -4.47 -2.37 22.26
C CYS A 219 -4.21 -0.96 21.74
N PHE A 220 -4.96 -0.58 20.71
CA PHE A 220 -5.04 0.81 20.28
C PHE A 220 -6.17 1.49 21.05
N PHE A 221 -5.83 2.49 21.88
CA PHE A 221 -6.74 3.13 22.82
C PHE A 221 -6.72 4.65 22.67
N LEU A 222 -7.90 5.25 22.72
CA LEU A 222 -8.10 6.70 22.86
C LEU A 222 -9.27 6.95 23.81
N SER A 223 -9.11 7.86 24.77
CA SER A 223 -10.16 8.26 25.70
C SER A 223 -10.36 9.76 25.74
N PHE A 224 -11.59 10.17 26.06
CA PHE A 224 -11.98 11.55 26.28
C PHE A 224 -12.78 11.61 27.59
N GLN A 225 -12.35 12.48 28.50
CA GLN A 225 -13.04 12.76 29.75
C GLN A 225 -13.31 14.26 29.85
N GLN A 226 -14.58 14.65 29.88
CA GLN A 226 -14.92 16.06 30.06
C GLN A 226 -14.69 16.51 31.50
N GLU A 227 -13.97 17.62 31.66
CA GLU A 227 -13.66 18.29 32.92
C GLU A 227 -14.00 19.78 32.80
N GLY A 228 -15.22 20.14 33.19
CA GLY A 228 -15.73 21.51 33.07
C GLY A 228 -15.76 21.99 31.61
N SER A 229 -14.94 22.99 31.30
CA SER A 229 -14.78 23.58 29.96
C SER A 229 -13.64 22.96 29.13
N SER A 230 -13.02 21.90 29.64
CA SER A 230 -11.90 21.20 29.02
C SER A 230 -12.18 19.70 28.89
N VAL A 231 -11.36 19.01 28.10
CA VAL A 231 -11.39 17.57 27.93
C VAL A 231 -9.98 17.05 28.17
N PHE A 232 -9.87 16.07 29.07
CA PHE A 232 -8.67 15.30 29.28
C PHE A 232 -8.65 14.11 28.31
N ILE A 233 -7.56 13.97 27.56
CA ILE A 233 -7.44 13.03 26.45
C ILE A 233 -6.27 12.10 26.76
N GLU A 234 -6.47 10.80 26.59
CA GLU A 234 -5.43 9.77 26.77
C GLU A 234 -5.35 8.91 25.52
N MET A 235 -4.15 8.61 25.03
CA MET A 235 -3.93 7.71 23.89
C MET A 235 -2.82 6.71 24.17
N SER A 236 -2.99 5.47 23.71
CA SER A 236 -2.04 4.36 23.86
C SER A 236 -2.00 3.51 22.59
N GLY A 237 -0.82 3.06 22.16
CA GLY A 237 -0.71 2.13 21.04
C GLY A 237 0.68 1.52 20.83
N PRO A 238 0.78 0.44 20.01
CA PRO A 238 2.03 -0.29 19.72
C PRO A 238 2.93 0.46 18.74
N SER A 239 3.52 1.56 19.18
CA SER A 239 4.42 2.34 18.35
C SER A 239 5.54 2.90 19.22
N GLU A 240 6.75 2.95 18.68
CA GLU A 240 7.85 3.75 19.24
C GLU A 240 8.10 5.03 18.42
N GLY A 241 7.44 5.16 17.26
CA GLY A 241 7.59 6.29 16.35
C GLY A 241 6.62 7.41 16.70
N TYR A 242 5.39 7.32 16.21
CA TYR A 242 4.34 8.25 16.58
C TYR A 242 2.99 7.56 16.76
N LEU A 243 2.13 8.24 17.52
CA LEU A 243 0.71 7.96 17.68
C LEU A 243 -0.07 9.22 17.32
N ALA A 244 -1.19 9.09 16.63
CA ALA A 244 -1.99 10.23 16.23
C ALA A 244 -3.48 9.90 16.27
N PHE A 245 -4.30 10.91 16.57
CA PHE A 245 -5.71 10.88 16.24
C PHE A 245 -6.13 12.15 15.51
N ALA A 246 -7.22 12.07 14.75
CA ALA A 246 -7.81 13.22 14.08
C ALA A 246 -9.33 13.21 14.16
N LEU A 247 -9.92 14.40 14.23
CA LEU A 247 -11.35 14.64 14.13
C LEU A 247 -11.70 15.06 12.71
N SER A 248 -12.70 14.42 12.12
CA SER A 248 -13.09 14.66 10.74
C SER A 248 -14.59 14.70 10.53
N HIS A 249 -15.00 15.43 9.50
CA HIS A 249 -16.39 15.49 9.05
C HIS A 249 -16.79 14.32 8.16
N ASP A 250 -15.83 13.58 7.61
CA ASP A 250 -16.09 12.42 6.76
C ASP A 250 -15.15 11.25 7.08
N GLN A 251 -15.25 10.17 6.31
CA GLN A 251 -14.36 9.01 6.46
C GLN A 251 -13.13 9.12 5.55
N TRP A 252 -12.78 10.33 5.12
CA TRP A 252 -11.65 10.61 4.26
C TRP A 252 -10.58 11.51 4.90
N MET A 253 -9.40 10.93 5.11
CA MET A 253 -8.25 11.68 5.61
C MET A 253 -7.88 12.82 4.65
N GLY A 254 -7.94 14.05 5.15
CA GLY A 254 -7.37 15.20 4.48
C GLY A 254 -7.94 16.59 4.78
N ASP A 255 -9.00 16.77 5.54
CA ASP A 255 -9.41 18.12 5.99
C ASP A 255 -9.76 18.03 7.48
N ASP A 256 -8.79 17.59 8.28
CA ASP A 256 -9.01 17.06 9.63
C ASP A 256 -8.18 17.80 10.69
N ASP A 257 -8.74 17.90 11.90
CA ASP A 257 -8.08 18.42 13.10
C ASP A 257 -7.32 17.30 13.82
N ALA A 258 -5.98 17.31 13.75
CA ALA A 258 -5.12 16.21 14.20
C ALA A 258 -4.26 16.55 15.42
N TYR A 259 -3.97 15.52 16.20
CA TYR A 259 -3.15 15.55 17.42
C TYR A 259 -2.19 14.39 17.36
N LEU A 260 -0.91 14.66 17.60
CA LEU A 260 0.18 13.71 17.44
C LEU A 260 1.00 13.64 18.71
N CYS A 261 1.47 12.43 19.01
CA CYS A 261 2.54 12.13 19.93
C CYS A 261 3.69 11.55 19.14
N VAL A 262 4.83 12.24 19.14
CA VAL A 262 6.00 11.84 18.36
C VAL A 262 7.14 11.54 19.31
N GLY A 263 7.65 10.31 19.26
CA GLY A 263 8.86 9.90 19.95
C GLY A 263 10.10 10.49 19.28
N GLU A 264 10.93 11.16 20.06
CA GLU A 264 12.19 11.77 19.65
C GLU A 264 13.21 11.63 20.79
N ASP A 265 14.32 10.95 20.57
CA ASP A 265 15.46 10.84 21.51
C ASP A 265 15.07 10.53 22.97
N HIS A 266 14.22 9.51 23.16
CA HIS A 266 13.65 9.08 24.46
C HIS A 266 12.73 10.09 25.15
N HIS A 267 12.30 11.12 24.43
CA HIS A 267 11.23 12.04 24.81
C HIS A 267 10.03 11.85 23.88
N VAL A 268 8.86 12.32 24.29
CA VAL A 268 7.68 12.36 23.43
C VAL A 268 7.15 13.78 23.36
N HIS A 269 7.06 14.31 22.15
CA HIS A 269 6.47 15.62 21.88
C HIS A 269 5.01 15.45 21.48
N THR A 270 4.11 16.12 22.19
CA THR A 270 2.74 16.29 21.72
C THR A 270 2.69 17.47 20.76
N ILE A 271 2.05 17.31 19.61
CA ILE A 271 1.97 18.34 18.57
C ILE A 271 0.55 18.37 18.04
N THR A 272 0.03 19.58 17.87
CA THR A 272 -1.24 19.80 17.18
C THR A 272 -0.97 20.07 15.70
N ALA A 273 -1.76 19.46 14.81
CA ALA A 273 -1.62 19.61 13.36
C ALA A 273 -2.95 19.70 12.63
N TYR A 274 -2.92 20.20 11.40
CA TYR A 274 -4.04 20.16 10.46
C TYR A 274 -3.68 19.30 9.25
N LEU A 275 -4.59 18.40 8.86
CA LEU A 275 -4.40 17.53 7.71
C LEU A 275 -4.96 18.22 6.46
N LYS A 276 -4.17 18.25 5.38
CA LYS A 276 -4.58 18.79 4.07
C LYS A 276 -4.35 17.77 2.95
N GLY A 277 -5.42 17.16 2.45
CA GLY A 277 -5.36 15.97 1.61
C GLY A 277 -4.49 14.86 2.24
N ARG A 278 -3.72 14.15 1.39
CA ARG A 278 -2.80 13.09 1.83
C ARG A 278 -1.34 13.54 1.75
N SER A 279 -1.07 14.75 2.22
CA SER A 279 0.29 15.26 2.40
C SER A 279 0.76 15.05 3.84
N PRO A 280 2.04 15.31 4.15
CA PRO A 280 2.48 15.48 5.53
C PRO A 280 1.58 16.48 6.27
N PRO A 281 1.29 16.26 7.57
CA PRO A 281 0.51 17.18 8.40
C PRO A 281 1.15 18.57 8.46
N VAL A 282 0.31 19.61 8.50
CA VAL A 282 0.74 20.98 8.75
C VAL A 282 0.76 21.19 10.27
N LEU A 283 1.94 21.29 10.86
CA LEU A 283 2.11 21.44 12.31
C LEU A 283 1.83 22.89 12.74
N ASP A 284 1.18 23.07 13.89
CA ASP A 284 0.98 24.39 14.47
C ASP A 284 2.27 24.92 15.13
N SER A 285 2.46 26.24 15.08
CA SER A 285 3.61 26.91 15.71
C SER A 285 3.48 27.05 17.23
N GLU A 286 2.24 27.05 17.74
CA GLU A 286 1.93 27.13 19.17
C GLU A 286 1.03 25.96 19.56
N ASN A 287 1.30 25.35 20.71
CA ASN A 287 0.57 24.19 21.17
C ASN A 287 -0.50 24.62 22.18
N ALA A 288 -1.78 24.51 21.81
CA ALA A 288 -2.92 24.86 22.67
C ALA A 288 -3.24 23.80 23.75
N LEU A 289 -2.28 22.94 24.08
CA LEU A 289 -2.46 21.79 24.95
C LEU A 289 -1.84 22.04 26.32
N GLU A 290 -2.56 21.67 27.37
CA GLU A 290 -2.14 21.80 28.77
C GLU A 290 -1.94 20.41 29.39
N ASP A 291 -1.33 20.35 30.58
CA ASP A 291 -1.18 19.11 31.37
C ASP A 291 -0.64 17.90 30.57
N VAL A 292 0.33 18.16 29.69
CA VAL A 292 0.93 17.16 28.82
C VAL A 292 1.75 16.17 29.64
N SER A 293 1.48 14.88 29.47
CA SER A 293 2.26 13.78 30.06
C SER A 293 2.44 12.66 29.06
N TRP A 294 3.51 11.88 29.20
CA TRP A 294 3.81 10.78 28.28
C TRP A 294 4.57 9.64 28.95
N ARG A 295 4.56 8.48 28.30
CA ARG A 295 5.37 7.30 28.63
C ARG A 295 5.69 6.53 27.36
N LEU A 296 6.94 6.11 27.24
CA LEU A 296 7.41 5.20 26.21
C LEU A 296 8.14 4.04 26.89
N ALA A 297 7.49 2.88 26.95
CA ALA A 297 8.02 1.70 27.61
C ALA A 297 7.46 0.43 26.96
N ASP A 298 8.27 -0.63 26.87
CA ASP A 298 7.84 -1.96 26.40
C ASP A 298 7.19 -1.95 25.00
N GLY A 299 7.66 -1.08 24.11
CA GLY A 299 7.10 -0.90 22.76
C GLY A 299 5.72 -0.22 22.72
N LEU A 300 5.30 0.38 23.83
CA LEU A 300 4.02 1.09 23.98
C LEU A 300 4.26 2.59 24.18
N LEU A 301 3.67 3.39 23.29
CA LEU A 301 3.65 4.86 23.37
C LEU A 301 2.32 5.32 23.98
N GLN A 302 2.42 6.05 25.09
CA GLN A 302 1.31 6.60 25.83
C GLN A 302 1.46 8.11 25.98
N CYS A 303 0.37 8.84 25.75
CA CYS A 303 0.31 10.26 26.00
C CYS A 303 -1.02 10.67 26.61
N SER A 304 -0.99 11.72 27.41
CA SER A 304 -2.17 12.44 27.82
C SER A 304 -1.95 13.94 27.73
N PHE A 305 -3.04 14.67 27.51
CA PHE A 305 -3.05 16.12 27.56
C PHE A 305 -4.48 16.64 27.79
N ARG A 306 -4.57 17.88 28.24
CA ARG A 306 -5.82 18.62 28.42
C ARG A 306 -6.00 19.63 27.29
N ARG A 307 -7.22 19.72 26.77
CA ARG A 307 -7.60 20.66 25.70
C ARG A 307 -8.93 21.33 26.04
N SER A 308 -9.02 22.65 25.89
CA SER A 308 -10.31 23.35 26.01
C SER A 308 -11.30 22.90 24.93
N ILE A 309 -12.59 22.88 25.24
CA ILE A 309 -13.65 22.46 24.30
C ILE A 309 -13.67 23.37 23.06
N HIS A 310 -13.47 24.68 23.28
CA HIS A 310 -13.43 25.71 22.24
C HIS A 310 -12.02 26.33 22.18
N LEU A 311 -11.46 26.44 20.98
CA LEU A 311 -10.16 27.09 20.73
C LEU A 311 -10.30 28.19 19.66
N PRO A 312 -11.03 29.29 19.95
CA PRO A 312 -11.33 30.31 18.95
C PRO A 312 -10.07 31.05 18.42
N ALA A 313 -8.98 31.04 19.19
CA ALA A 313 -7.72 31.67 18.80
C ALA A 313 -6.94 30.87 17.72
N HIS A 314 -7.21 29.57 17.56
CA HIS A 314 -6.46 28.69 16.66
C HIS A 314 -7.31 28.34 15.43
N LYS A 315 -6.97 28.94 14.28
CA LYS A 315 -7.67 28.69 13.01
C LYS A 315 -7.53 27.22 12.60
N GLY A 316 -8.64 26.57 12.25
CA GLY A 316 -8.65 25.17 11.79
C GLY A 316 -8.85 24.12 12.89
N ARG A 317 -9.00 24.53 14.17
CA ARG A 317 -9.32 23.61 15.28
C ARG A 317 -10.83 23.40 15.42
N PHE A 318 -11.23 22.16 15.64
CA PHE A 318 -12.63 21.74 15.73
C PHE A 318 -13.14 21.87 17.18
N ASN A 319 -14.43 22.12 17.38
CA ASN A 319 -14.99 22.20 18.73
C ASN A 319 -15.31 20.79 19.24
N LEU A 320 -14.88 20.43 20.45
CA LEU A 320 -15.08 19.06 20.96
C LEU A 320 -16.54 18.72 21.30
N ASN A 321 -17.43 19.72 21.34
CA ASN A 321 -18.86 19.55 21.61
C ASN A 321 -19.71 19.26 20.35
N ALA A 322 -19.07 19.04 19.19
CA ALA A 322 -19.71 18.61 17.96
C ALA A 322 -19.42 17.13 17.67
N SER A 323 -20.05 16.56 16.64
CA SER A 323 -19.91 15.16 16.27
C SER A 323 -18.99 14.96 15.07
N TYR A 324 -18.03 14.05 15.20
CA TYR A 324 -17.00 13.78 14.18
C TYR A 324 -16.73 12.29 14.02
N TYR A 325 -16.26 11.89 12.84
CA TYR A 325 -15.50 10.65 12.72
C TYR A 325 -14.16 10.84 13.42
N ILE A 326 -13.70 9.80 14.10
CA ILE A 326 -12.44 9.84 14.84
C ILE A 326 -11.50 8.84 14.19
N PHE A 327 -10.37 9.35 13.72
CA PHE A 327 -9.29 8.59 13.12
C PHE A 327 -8.22 8.32 14.18
N LEU A 328 -7.66 7.11 14.20
CA LEU A 328 -6.45 6.79 14.95
C LEU A 328 -5.42 6.17 14.01
N ALA A 329 -4.16 6.61 14.13
CA ALA A 329 -3.06 6.13 13.31
C ALA A 329 -1.77 6.03 14.12
N ASP A 330 -0.94 5.08 13.73
CA ASP A 330 0.39 4.83 14.28
C ASP A 330 1.38 4.68 13.13
N GLY A 331 2.66 5.00 13.38
CA GLY A 331 3.69 4.86 12.37
C GLY A 331 5.08 5.16 12.88
N GLU A 332 6.06 5.02 11.99
CA GLU A 332 7.47 5.25 12.30
C GLU A 332 7.78 6.76 12.34
N ALA A 333 8.66 7.16 13.26
CA ALA A 333 9.27 8.48 13.30
C ALA A 333 10.79 8.33 13.19
N SER A 334 11.45 9.25 12.49
CA SER A 334 12.91 9.35 12.42
C SER A 334 13.46 10.36 13.42
N GLU A 335 14.77 10.28 13.65
CA GLU A 335 15.56 11.24 14.43
C GLU A 335 15.22 12.68 14.00
N GLY A 336 14.95 13.56 14.96
CA GLY A 336 14.42 14.91 14.70
C GLY A 336 12.88 15.03 14.65
N GLY A 337 12.13 14.03 15.13
CA GLY A 337 10.67 14.05 15.21
C GLY A 337 9.94 13.97 13.85
N VAL A 338 10.62 13.53 12.79
CA VAL A 338 10.03 13.46 11.45
C VAL A 338 9.18 12.21 11.29
N ILE A 339 7.86 12.38 11.23
CA ILE A 339 6.90 11.29 11.05
C ILE A 339 6.85 10.79 9.60
N HIS A 340 6.71 9.48 9.44
CA HIS A 340 6.51 8.83 8.14
C HIS A 340 5.04 8.46 7.93
N LYS A 341 4.73 8.09 6.70
CA LYS A 341 3.39 7.58 6.37
C LYS A 341 3.15 6.26 7.11
N HIS A 342 2.04 6.18 7.85
CA HIS A 342 1.53 4.92 8.42
C HIS A 342 1.41 3.80 7.36
N GLN A 343 1.74 2.56 7.75
CA GLN A 343 1.69 1.40 6.85
C GLN A 343 0.26 0.87 6.71
N GLN A 344 -0.47 0.75 7.81
CA GLN A 344 -1.87 0.29 7.87
C GLN A 344 -2.84 1.44 7.61
N GLN A 345 -4.04 1.16 7.09
CA GLN A 345 -5.10 2.17 7.02
C GLN A 345 -5.46 2.64 8.46
N PRO A 346 -5.70 3.94 8.70
CA PRO A 346 -6.09 4.43 10.01
C PRO A 346 -7.36 3.74 10.50
N LEU A 347 -7.46 3.54 11.80
CA LEU A 347 -8.67 3.06 12.45
C LEU A 347 -9.70 4.19 12.43
N ILE A 348 -10.89 3.92 11.88
CA ILE A 348 -11.97 4.92 11.76
C ILE A 348 -13.19 4.44 12.54
N THR A 349 -13.83 5.34 13.29
CA THR A 349 -15.12 5.05 13.92
C THR A 349 -16.22 4.76 12.89
N ASN A 350 -17.19 3.92 13.27
CA ASN A 350 -18.30 3.50 12.38
C ASN A 350 -19.33 4.60 12.08
N GLY A 351 -19.25 5.72 12.79
CA GLY A 351 -20.15 6.86 12.72
C GLY A 351 -19.50 8.10 13.33
N MET A 352 -20.24 9.20 13.34
CA MET A 352 -19.83 10.44 14.01
C MET A 352 -20.24 10.41 15.48
N TYR A 353 -19.34 10.85 16.37
CA TYR A 353 -19.56 10.85 17.81
C TYR A 353 -19.23 12.20 18.43
N ASN A 354 -20.03 12.61 19.42
CA ASN A 354 -19.74 13.74 20.28
C ASN A 354 -19.01 13.25 21.54
N VAL A 355 -17.72 13.58 21.66
CA VAL A 355 -16.85 13.09 22.74
C VAL A 355 -17.15 13.73 24.10
N THR A 356 -17.84 14.87 24.13
CA THR A 356 -18.36 15.48 25.38
C THR A 356 -19.82 15.08 25.66
N GLY A 357 -20.38 14.18 24.86
CA GLY A 357 -21.73 13.66 25.04
C GLY A 357 -21.81 12.53 26.07
N LEU A 358 -22.74 11.60 25.88
CA LEU A 358 -22.85 10.41 26.72
C LEU A 358 -21.56 9.56 26.60
N PRO A 359 -20.91 9.20 27.72
CA PRO A 359 -19.77 8.29 27.73
C PRO A 359 -20.14 6.96 27.07
N GLN A 360 -19.32 6.54 26.12
CA GLN A 360 -19.49 5.28 25.38
C GLN A 360 -18.15 4.57 25.27
N ASP A 361 -18.19 3.29 24.96
CA ASP A 361 -17.01 2.47 24.70
C ASP A 361 -17.22 1.79 23.36
N ILE A 362 -16.52 2.30 22.35
CA ILE A 362 -16.73 1.96 20.95
C ILE A 362 -15.46 1.40 20.32
N GLY A 363 -15.63 0.73 19.17
CA GLY A 363 -14.52 0.32 18.32
C GLY A 363 -14.43 1.16 17.04
N GLY A 364 -13.49 0.76 16.19
CA GLY A 364 -13.38 1.26 14.82
C GLY A 364 -13.09 0.12 13.85
N SER A 365 -12.99 0.44 12.57
CA SER A 365 -12.48 -0.50 11.56
C SER A 365 -11.43 0.20 10.70
N ARG A 366 -10.37 -0.53 10.38
CA ARG A 366 -9.36 -0.09 9.41
C ARG A 366 -9.83 -0.31 7.97
N SER A 367 -10.84 -1.15 7.76
CA SER A 367 -11.27 -1.59 6.42
C SER A 367 -12.62 -0.96 6.04
N PRO A 368 -12.68 -0.13 4.97
CA PRO A 368 -13.91 0.54 4.55
C PRO A 368 -14.97 -0.45 4.07
N ARG A 369 -16.25 -0.17 4.35
CA ARG A 369 -17.38 -1.04 3.97
C ARG A 369 -17.45 -1.35 2.48
N LEU A 370 -17.15 -0.36 1.62
CA LEU A 370 -17.14 -0.54 0.16
C LEU A 370 -16.03 -1.51 -0.31
N ILE A 371 -14.87 -1.49 0.35
CA ILE A 371 -13.76 -2.40 0.02
C ILE A 371 -14.04 -3.80 0.54
N LYS A 372 -14.65 -3.95 1.73
CA LYS A 372 -15.17 -5.23 2.22
C LYS A 372 -16.19 -5.84 1.25
N ALA A 373 -17.15 -5.04 0.79
CA ALA A 373 -18.14 -5.47 -0.19
C ALA A 373 -17.50 -5.87 -1.53
N HIS A 374 -16.50 -5.12 -2.00
CA HIS A 374 -15.72 -5.47 -3.19
C HIS A 374 -15.09 -6.87 -3.06
N GLY A 375 -14.32 -7.10 -2.00
CA GLY A 375 -13.68 -8.39 -1.74
C GLY A 375 -14.69 -9.53 -1.63
N ALA A 376 -15.76 -9.35 -0.86
CA ALA A 376 -16.82 -10.35 -0.68
C ALA A 376 -17.48 -10.74 -2.01
N LEU A 377 -17.87 -9.76 -2.83
CA LEU A 377 -18.47 -10.02 -4.14
C LEU A 377 -17.49 -10.69 -5.11
N MET A 378 -16.21 -10.34 -5.07
CA MET A 378 -15.18 -11.01 -5.89
C MET A 378 -14.98 -12.46 -5.47
N PHE A 379 -14.96 -12.77 -4.17
CA PHE A 379 -14.91 -14.15 -3.71
C PHE A 379 -16.16 -14.93 -4.10
N ILE A 380 -17.36 -14.38 -3.93
CA ILE A 380 -18.60 -15.05 -4.37
C ILE A 380 -18.51 -15.33 -5.88
N ALA A 381 -18.14 -14.34 -6.70
CA ALA A 381 -18.05 -14.51 -8.14
C ALA A 381 -17.02 -15.57 -8.55
N TRP A 382 -15.78 -15.46 -8.09
CA TRP A 382 -14.66 -16.25 -8.62
C TRP A 382 -14.43 -17.58 -7.88
N ILE A 383 -14.60 -17.62 -6.56
CA ILE A 383 -14.42 -18.87 -5.77
C ILE A 383 -15.59 -19.82 -5.99
N THR A 384 -16.82 -19.30 -6.15
CA THR A 384 -18.01 -20.15 -6.29
C THR A 384 -18.56 -20.20 -7.71
N THR A 385 -19.04 -19.08 -8.26
CA THR A 385 -19.82 -19.14 -9.51
C THR A 385 -18.98 -19.55 -10.72
N VAL A 386 -17.77 -19.00 -10.87
CA VAL A 386 -16.83 -19.38 -11.95
C VAL A 386 -16.37 -20.82 -11.80
N SER A 387 -15.86 -21.16 -10.62
CA SER A 387 -15.41 -22.49 -10.24
C SER A 387 -16.43 -23.58 -10.59
N ILE A 388 -17.67 -23.45 -10.10
CA ILE A 388 -18.73 -24.43 -10.34
C ILE A 388 -19.13 -24.41 -11.83
N GLY A 389 -19.28 -23.24 -12.43
CA GLY A 389 -19.69 -23.11 -13.83
C GLY A 389 -18.70 -23.75 -14.81
N VAL A 390 -17.39 -23.67 -14.54
CA VAL A 390 -16.35 -24.32 -15.36
C VAL A 390 -16.38 -25.84 -15.19
N ILE A 391 -16.48 -26.35 -13.97
CA ILE A 391 -16.58 -27.80 -13.71
C ILE A 391 -17.81 -28.40 -14.40
N VAL A 392 -18.97 -27.74 -14.28
CA VAL A 392 -20.21 -28.16 -14.95
C VAL A 392 -20.03 -28.19 -16.47
N ALA A 393 -19.46 -27.14 -17.07
CA ALA A 393 -19.26 -27.07 -18.52
C ALA A 393 -18.20 -28.04 -19.05
N ARG A 394 -17.24 -28.48 -18.23
CA ARG A 394 -16.20 -29.43 -18.63
C ARG A 394 -16.65 -30.87 -18.47
N PHE A 395 -17.18 -31.24 -17.31
CA PHE A 395 -17.36 -32.65 -16.93
C PHE A 395 -18.80 -33.18 -16.98
N PHE A 396 -19.80 -32.27 -16.94
CA PHE A 396 -21.21 -32.63 -16.81
C PHE A 396 -22.00 -32.52 -18.11
N LYS A 397 -21.36 -32.14 -19.22
CA LYS A 397 -21.98 -32.20 -20.57
C LYS A 397 -22.61 -33.56 -20.89
N PRO A 398 -21.92 -34.71 -20.73
CA PRO A 398 -22.49 -36.02 -21.08
C PRO A 398 -23.48 -36.53 -20.01
N VAL A 399 -23.38 -36.01 -18.78
CA VAL A 399 -24.21 -36.46 -17.66
C VAL A 399 -25.60 -35.84 -17.71
N TRP A 400 -25.70 -34.58 -18.12
CA TRP A 400 -26.93 -33.80 -18.16
C TRP A 400 -27.37 -33.44 -19.59
N SER A 401 -26.96 -34.23 -20.59
CA SER A 401 -27.36 -34.06 -21.99
C SER A 401 -28.85 -34.39 -22.23
N TYR A 402 -29.43 -35.26 -21.40
CA TYR A 402 -30.83 -35.69 -21.49
C TYR A 402 -31.78 -34.95 -20.55
N SER A 403 -31.24 -34.07 -19.69
CA SER A 403 -32.02 -33.27 -18.74
C SER A 403 -32.14 -31.85 -19.26
N PHE A 404 -33.36 -31.33 -19.32
CA PHE A 404 -33.64 -30.00 -19.88
C PHE A 404 -34.07 -29.03 -18.78
N LEU A 405 -33.57 -27.80 -18.85
CA LEU A 405 -34.01 -26.67 -18.05
C LEU A 405 -34.36 -25.52 -19.01
N PHE A 406 -35.57 -24.98 -18.94
CA PHE A 406 -36.04 -23.93 -19.87
C PHE A 406 -35.78 -24.26 -21.36
N GLY A 407 -36.03 -25.50 -21.77
CA GLY A 407 -35.89 -25.95 -23.17
C GLY A 407 -34.46 -26.06 -23.71
N LYS A 408 -33.43 -26.03 -22.86
CA LYS A 408 -32.02 -26.32 -23.25
C LYS A 408 -31.41 -27.34 -22.29
N GLU A 409 -30.31 -27.97 -22.71
CA GLU A 409 -29.54 -28.90 -21.89
C GLU A 409 -29.15 -28.26 -20.55
N MET A 410 -29.38 -28.99 -19.46
CA MET A 410 -29.25 -28.47 -18.09
C MET A 410 -27.84 -27.96 -17.79
N TRP A 411 -26.78 -28.68 -18.20
CA TRP A 411 -25.40 -28.23 -18.00
C TRP A 411 -25.14 -26.85 -18.64
N PHE A 412 -25.71 -26.61 -19.82
CA PHE A 412 -25.51 -25.38 -20.56
C PHE A 412 -26.22 -24.22 -19.87
N GLN A 413 -27.41 -24.48 -19.34
CA GLN A 413 -28.17 -23.48 -18.59
C GLN A 413 -27.53 -23.14 -17.26
N VAL A 414 -27.11 -24.15 -16.48
CA VAL A 414 -26.42 -23.94 -15.21
C VAL A 414 -25.13 -23.14 -15.43
N HIS A 415 -24.30 -23.55 -16.41
CA HIS A 415 -23.11 -22.79 -16.77
C HIS A 415 -23.45 -21.34 -17.16
N ARG A 416 -24.42 -21.15 -18.06
CA ARG A 416 -24.82 -19.82 -18.52
C ARG A 416 -25.29 -18.92 -17.38
N MET A 417 -26.14 -19.43 -16.49
CA MET A 417 -26.64 -18.64 -15.35
C MET A 417 -25.52 -18.28 -14.39
N LEU A 418 -24.65 -19.23 -14.06
CA LEU A 418 -23.49 -18.97 -13.20
C LEU A 418 -22.55 -17.93 -13.82
N MET A 419 -22.22 -18.04 -15.10
CA MET A 419 -21.34 -17.07 -15.78
C MET A 419 -21.97 -15.67 -15.89
N LEU A 420 -23.28 -15.58 -16.15
CA LEU A 420 -23.98 -14.28 -16.17
C LEU A 420 -23.99 -13.65 -14.78
N THR A 421 -24.22 -14.44 -13.73
CA THR A 421 -24.10 -13.98 -12.34
C THR A 421 -22.67 -13.53 -12.03
N THR A 422 -21.65 -14.25 -12.48
CA THR A 422 -20.24 -13.82 -12.35
C THR A 422 -20.03 -12.44 -12.95
N VAL A 423 -20.47 -12.22 -14.19
CA VAL A 423 -20.26 -10.93 -14.89
C VAL A 423 -20.97 -9.80 -14.16
N MET A 424 -22.19 -10.03 -13.67
CA MET A 424 -22.94 -9.04 -12.89
C MET A 424 -22.24 -8.71 -11.57
N LEU A 425 -21.87 -9.72 -10.77
CA LEU A 425 -21.19 -9.52 -9.49
C LEU A 425 -19.82 -8.85 -9.67
N THR A 426 -19.05 -9.29 -10.67
CA THR A 426 -17.75 -8.68 -10.99
C THR A 426 -17.95 -7.24 -11.44
N GLY A 427 -18.97 -6.95 -12.25
CA GLY A 427 -19.31 -5.61 -12.72
C GLY A 427 -19.63 -4.64 -11.58
N ILE A 428 -20.55 -5.03 -10.69
CA ILE A 428 -20.91 -4.26 -9.49
C ILE A 428 -19.66 -4.06 -8.62
N SER A 429 -18.96 -5.15 -8.32
CA SER A 429 -17.80 -5.14 -7.43
C SER A 429 -16.66 -4.28 -7.96
N PHE A 430 -16.42 -4.28 -9.27
CA PHE A 430 -15.34 -3.52 -9.91
C PHE A 430 -15.49 -2.01 -9.72
N VAL A 431 -16.73 -1.50 -9.63
CA VAL A 431 -16.98 -0.06 -9.49
C VAL A 431 -16.75 0.42 -8.05
N LEU A 432 -16.92 -0.44 -7.04
CA LEU A 432 -16.89 -0.04 -5.62
C LEU A 432 -15.58 0.63 -5.18
N PRO A 433 -14.37 0.11 -5.53
CA PRO A 433 -13.11 0.76 -5.16
C PRO A 433 -12.93 2.13 -5.80
N PHE A 434 -13.45 2.34 -7.02
CA PHE A 434 -13.38 3.64 -7.71
C PHE A 434 -14.32 4.66 -7.07
N ILE A 435 -15.51 4.25 -6.63
CA ILE A 435 -16.41 5.11 -5.83
C ILE A 435 -15.71 5.52 -4.54
N TYR A 436 -15.14 4.56 -3.82
CA TYR A 436 -14.44 4.83 -2.57
C TYR A 436 -13.24 5.78 -2.77
N ARG A 437 -12.42 5.54 -3.78
CA ARG A 437 -11.21 6.34 -4.04
C ARG A 437 -11.47 7.66 -4.74
N GLY A 438 -12.60 7.83 -5.43
CA GLY A 438 -12.85 8.95 -6.34
C GLY A 438 -11.87 8.99 -7.53
N GLY A 439 -11.13 7.91 -7.79
CA GLY A 439 -10.06 7.89 -8.80
C GLY A 439 -9.15 6.67 -8.72
N TRP A 440 -8.02 6.72 -9.43
CA TRP A 440 -7.03 5.63 -9.48
C TRP A 440 -6.13 5.62 -8.24
N SER A 441 -5.85 4.43 -7.70
CA SER A 441 -4.92 4.26 -6.58
C SER A 441 -3.59 3.68 -7.07
N GLN A 442 -2.53 4.50 -7.07
CA GLN A 442 -1.18 4.00 -7.38
C GLN A 442 -0.65 3.06 -6.28
N GLN A 443 -1.16 3.19 -5.06
CA GLN A 443 -0.76 2.40 -3.90
C GLN A 443 -1.33 0.97 -3.93
N ALA A 444 -2.35 0.69 -4.77
CA ALA A 444 -2.88 -0.66 -4.94
C ALA A 444 -1.99 -1.54 -5.85
N GLY A 445 -0.81 -1.03 -6.27
CA GLY A 445 0.16 -1.79 -7.04
C GLY A 445 -0.41 -2.32 -8.37
N PHE A 446 -0.13 -3.58 -8.68
CA PHE A 446 -0.58 -4.24 -9.90
C PHE A 446 -2.03 -4.76 -9.87
N HIS A 447 -2.66 -4.83 -8.68
CA HIS A 447 -4.01 -5.35 -8.51
C HIS A 447 -5.05 -4.69 -9.44
N PRO A 448 -5.19 -3.34 -9.51
CA PRO A 448 -6.22 -2.72 -10.34
C PRO A 448 -5.96 -2.91 -11.84
N TYR A 449 -4.70 -3.00 -12.28
CA TYR A 449 -4.37 -3.25 -13.70
C TYR A 449 -4.77 -4.67 -14.14
N LEU A 450 -4.47 -5.67 -13.30
CA LEU A 450 -4.91 -7.05 -13.57
C LEU A 450 -6.43 -7.17 -13.42
N GLY A 451 -7.04 -6.50 -12.45
CA GLY A 451 -8.50 -6.41 -12.30
C GLY A 451 -9.21 -5.83 -13.52
N CYS A 452 -8.69 -4.76 -14.12
CA CYS A 452 -9.20 -4.22 -15.39
C CYS A 452 -9.12 -5.25 -16.53
N THR A 453 -8.01 -5.99 -16.61
CA THR A 453 -7.81 -7.04 -17.62
C THR A 453 -8.82 -8.17 -17.41
N VAL A 454 -9.00 -8.64 -16.18
CA VAL A 454 -9.97 -9.67 -15.81
C VAL A 454 -11.40 -9.22 -16.13
N MET A 455 -11.75 -7.97 -15.81
CA MET A 455 -13.05 -7.38 -16.16
C MET A 455 -13.30 -7.38 -17.67
N ALA A 456 -12.33 -6.91 -18.45
CA ALA A 456 -12.44 -6.89 -19.91
C ALA A 456 -12.65 -8.29 -20.49
N LEU A 457 -11.89 -9.28 -20.01
CA LEU A 457 -12.05 -10.67 -20.42
C LEU A 457 -13.40 -11.26 -19.97
N ALA A 458 -13.87 -10.93 -18.77
CA ALA A 458 -15.16 -11.39 -18.24
C ALA A 458 -16.34 -10.85 -19.06
N ILE A 459 -16.27 -9.62 -19.56
CA ILE A 459 -17.29 -9.04 -20.47
C ILE A 459 -17.15 -9.62 -21.89
N PHE A 460 -15.93 -9.82 -22.36
CA PHE A 460 -15.68 -10.35 -23.70
C PHE A 460 -16.22 -11.78 -23.88
N GLN A 461 -16.19 -12.58 -22.81
CA GLN A 461 -16.69 -13.95 -22.80
C GLN A 461 -18.17 -14.12 -23.23
N PRO A 462 -19.16 -13.49 -22.57
CA PRO A 462 -20.56 -13.58 -22.98
C PRO A 462 -20.82 -12.93 -24.35
N LEU A 463 -20.10 -11.87 -24.71
CA LEU A 463 -20.20 -11.27 -26.04
C LEU A 463 -19.81 -12.28 -27.13
N MET A 464 -18.67 -12.95 -26.97
CA MET A 464 -18.24 -14.03 -27.85
C MET A 464 -19.26 -15.18 -27.86
N ALA A 465 -19.79 -15.56 -26.70
CA ALA A 465 -20.81 -16.60 -26.58
C ALA A 465 -22.13 -16.25 -27.29
N GLY A 466 -22.46 -14.96 -27.44
CA GLY A 466 -23.58 -14.48 -28.24
C GLY A 466 -23.44 -14.80 -29.73
N PHE A 467 -22.22 -14.79 -30.26
CA PHE A 467 -21.91 -15.14 -31.64
C PHE A 467 -21.63 -16.64 -31.85
N ARG A 468 -22.03 -17.49 -30.89
CA ARG A 468 -21.80 -18.94 -30.94
C ARG A 468 -22.40 -19.57 -32.21
N PRO A 469 -21.58 -20.16 -33.11
CA PRO A 469 -22.08 -20.80 -34.33
C PRO A 469 -22.93 -22.03 -34.06
N SER A 470 -23.72 -22.50 -35.03
CA SER A 470 -24.48 -23.76 -34.94
C SER A 470 -23.54 -24.97 -34.76
N ARG A 471 -24.08 -26.12 -34.31
CA ARG A 471 -23.27 -27.32 -33.99
C ARG A 471 -22.46 -27.85 -35.18
N HIS A 472 -22.97 -27.70 -36.40
CA HIS A 472 -22.36 -28.23 -37.63
C HIS A 472 -21.61 -27.16 -38.45
N ALA A 473 -21.48 -25.93 -37.94
CA ALA A 473 -20.80 -24.86 -38.67
C ALA A 473 -19.25 -25.04 -38.64
N PRO A 474 -18.53 -24.76 -39.74
CA PRO A 474 -17.08 -24.95 -39.82
C PRO A 474 -16.30 -24.09 -38.82
N ARG A 475 -16.80 -22.89 -38.50
CA ARG A 475 -16.18 -21.98 -37.52
C ARG A 475 -16.43 -22.37 -36.06
N ARG A 476 -17.16 -23.46 -35.78
CA ARG A 476 -17.50 -23.86 -34.41
C ARG A 476 -16.28 -24.31 -33.61
N GLN A 477 -15.32 -24.97 -34.25
CA GLN A 477 -14.08 -25.39 -33.60
C GLN A 477 -13.23 -24.19 -33.17
N LEU A 478 -13.12 -23.18 -34.04
CA LEU A 478 -12.44 -21.91 -33.74
C LEU A 478 -13.08 -21.22 -32.54
N PHE A 479 -14.41 -21.09 -32.53
CA PHE A 479 -15.16 -20.54 -31.40
C PHE A 479 -14.87 -21.30 -30.10
N ASN A 480 -14.92 -22.63 -30.13
CA ASN A 480 -14.69 -23.45 -28.92
C ASN A 480 -13.29 -23.21 -28.35
N TRP A 481 -12.25 -23.11 -29.20
CA TRP A 481 -10.87 -22.86 -28.76
C TRP A 481 -10.69 -21.46 -28.19
N PHE A 482 -11.23 -20.42 -28.84
CA PHE A 482 -11.15 -19.05 -28.33
C PHE A 482 -11.93 -18.86 -27.03
N HIS A 483 -13.15 -19.40 -26.96
CA HIS A 483 -13.98 -19.32 -25.76
C HIS A 483 -13.30 -20.00 -24.57
N TRP A 484 -12.77 -21.22 -24.80
CA TRP A 484 -12.02 -21.96 -23.79
C TRP A 484 -10.75 -21.23 -23.35
N SER A 485 -9.86 -20.86 -24.27
CA SER A 485 -8.56 -20.23 -23.96
C SER A 485 -8.72 -18.90 -23.24
N THR A 486 -9.61 -18.04 -23.72
CA THR A 486 -9.93 -16.75 -23.10
C THR A 486 -10.48 -16.95 -21.67
N GLY A 487 -11.25 -18.02 -21.45
CA GLY A 487 -11.92 -18.28 -20.18
C GLY A 487 -10.94 -18.79 -19.14
N THR A 488 -10.06 -19.69 -19.57
CA THR A 488 -8.95 -20.16 -18.75
C THR A 488 -7.99 -19.03 -18.40
N ALA A 489 -7.65 -18.16 -19.35
CA ALA A 489 -6.80 -16.98 -19.10
C ALA A 489 -7.44 -16.04 -18.06
N ALA A 490 -8.72 -15.72 -18.21
CA ALA A 490 -9.45 -14.89 -17.25
C ALA A 490 -9.43 -15.50 -15.83
N ARG A 491 -9.63 -16.82 -15.71
CA ARG A 491 -9.59 -17.53 -14.42
C ARG A 491 -8.21 -17.46 -13.76
N ILE A 492 -7.13 -17.70 -14.52
CA ILE A 492 -5.76 -17.65 -14.00
C ILE A 492 -5.44 -16.24 -13.50
N LEU A 493 -5.73 -15.22 -14.33
CA LEU A 493 -5.52 -13.83 -13.96
C LEU A 493 -6.36 -13.42 -12.74
N ALA A 494 -7.59 -13.91 -12.62
CA ALA A 494 -8.45 -13.63 -11.47
C ALA A 494 -7.84 -14.19 -10.17
N VAL A 495 -7.28 -15.40 -10.17
CA VAL A 495 -6.60 -15.97 -9.00
C VAL A 495 -5.42 -15.09 -8.59
N VAL A 496 -4.56 -14.70 -9.53
CA VAL A 496 -3.43 -13.80 -9.26
C VAL A 496 -3.93 -12.45 -8.72
N THR A 497 -5.01 -11.91 -9.30
CA THR A 497 -5.61 -10.63 -8.89
C THR A 497 -6.16 -10.71 -7.47
N MET A 498 -6.77 -11.85 -7.06
CA MET A 498 -7.25 -12.07 -5.70
C MET A 498 -6.09 -12.11 -4.70
N PHE A 499 -4.99 -12.82 -4.98
CA PHE A 499 -3.80 -12.80 -4.11
C PHE A 499 -3.27 -11.38 -3.89
N LEU A 500 -3.15 -10.60 -4.96
CA LEU A 500 -2.71 -9.20 -4.83
C LEU A 500 -3.73 -8.35 -4.06
N GLY A 501 -5.02 -8.62 -4.21
CA GLY A 501 -6.11 -7.87 -3.59
C GLY A 501 -6.22 -8.09 -2.08
N MET A 502 -6.01 -9.32 -1.61
CA MET A 502 -6.04 -9.65 -0.17
C MET A 502 -4.95 -8.90 0.61
N ASN A 503 -3.80 -8.67 -0.02
CA ASN A 503 -2.63 -8.00 0.57
C ASN A 503 -2.68 -6.47 0.45
N VAL A 504 -3.75 -5.87 -0.10
CA VAL A 504 -3.89 -4.42 -0.13
C VAL A 504 -4.30 -3.94 1.26
N ALA A 505 -3.55 -2.98 1.82
CA ALA A 505 -3.76 -2.42 3.17
C ALA A 505 -5.17 -1.89 3.50
N ALA A 506 -6.04 -1.70 2.50
CA ALA A 506 -7.43 -1.28 2.69
C ALA A 506 -8.40 -2.44 3.00
N LEU A 507 -7.99 -3.68 2.70
CA LEU A 507 -8.71 -4.88 3.12
C LEU A 507 -7.89 -5.59 4.20
N ASP A 508 -6.59 -5.80 3.94
CA ASP A 508 -5.58 -6.34 4.88
C ASP A 508 -6.11 -7.54 5.67
N LEU A 509 -6.41 -8.63 4.97
CA LEU A 509 -6.86 -9.86 5.62
C LEU A 509 -5.74 -10.43 6.51
N PRO A 510 -6.07 -11.24 7.53
CA PRO A 510 -5.07 -11.77 8.45
C PRO A 510 -4.01 -12.66 7.76
N ASP A 511 -2.83 -12.09 7.51
CA ASP A 511 -1.65 -12.81 7.02
C ASP A 511 -1.03 -13.65 8.16
N PRO A 512 -0.59 -14.89 7.90
CA PRO A 512 -0.56 -15.60 6.62
C PRO A 512 -1.79 -16.49 6.34
N TRP A 513 -2.83 -16.40 7.17
CA TRP A 513 -3.95 -17.35 7.18
C TRP A 513 -4.79 -17.27 5.90
N ASP A 514 -5.01 -16.05 5.42
CA ASP A 514 -5.69 -15.77 4.15
C ASP A 514 -4.97 -16.38 2.94
N THR A 515 -3.64 -16.24 2.89
CA THR A 515 -2.78 -16.78 1.83
C THR A 515 -2.82 -18.30 1.82
N TYR A 516 -2.69 -18.95 2.98
CA TYR A 516 -2.81 -20.41 3.07
C TYR A 516 -4.20 -20.90 2.70
N THR A 517 -5.26 -20.18 3.08
CA THR A 517 -6.64 -20.51 2.72
C THR A 517 -6.85 -20.43 1.21
N MET A 518 -6.31 -19.41 0.55
CA MET A 518 -6.38 -19.28 -0.91
C MET A 518 -5.58 -20.38 -1.63
N ILE A 519 -4.39 -20.72 -1.15
CA ILE A 519 -3.59 -21.83 -1.69
C ILE A 519 -4.34 -23.17 -1.53
N ALA A 520 -4.97 -23.39 -0.37
CA ALA A 520 -5.78 -24.58 -0.13
C ALA A 520 -6.99 -24.65 -1.08
N PHE A 521 -7.69 -23.53 -1.32
CA PHE A 521 -8.77 -23.44 -2.30
C PHE A 521 -8.28 -23.75 -3.73
N VAL A 522 -7.14 -23.17 -4.15
CA VAL A 522 -6.57 -23.43 -5.49
C VAL A 522 -6.21 -24.91 -5.62
N THR A 523 -5.57 -25.49 -4.61
CA THR A 523 -5.21 -26.92 -4.57
C THR A 523 -6.46 -27.81 -4.62
N TRP A 524 -7.51 -27.45 -3.87
CA TRP A 524 -8.81 -28.12 -3.90
C TRP A 524 -9.42 -28.12 -5.29
N HIS A 525 -9.47 -26.96 -5.95
CA HIS A 525 -10.03 -26.83 -7.30
C HIS A 525 -9.25 -27.64 -8.33
N VAL A 526 -7.91 -27.54 -8.33
CA VAL A 526 -7.05 -28.30 -9.25
C VAL A 526 -7.15 -29.80 -8.98
N GLY A 527 -7.16 -30.22 -7.71
CA GLY A 527 -7.29 -31.61 -7.32
C GLY A 527 -8.59 -32.25 -7.83
N ILE A 528 -9.71 -31.54 -7.73
CA ILE A 528 -11.01 -32.01 -8.24
C ILE A 528 -11.05 -32.06 -9.77
N ASP A 529 -10.46 -31.06 -10.45
CA ASP A 529 -10.34 -31.07 -11.92
C ASP A 529 -9.54 -32.30 -12.39
N VAL A 530 -8.38 -32.57 -11.76
CA VAL A 530 -7.55 -33.75 -12.05
C VAL A 530 -8.30 -35.06 -11.73
N LEU A 531 -8.99 -35.15 -10.59
CA LEU A 531 -9.78 -36.33 -10.22
C LEU A 531 -10.86 -36.64 -11.26
N LEU A 532 -11.60 -35.62 -11.69
CA LEU A 532 -12.66 -35.77 -12.70
C LEU A 532 -12.10 -36.09 -14.09
N GLU A 533 -10.92 -35.59 -14.43
CA GLU A 533 -10.22 -35.91 -15.68
C GLU A 533 -9.75 -37.37 -15.67
N ILE A 534 -9.09 -37.82 -14.60
CA ILE A 534 -8.66 -39.23 -14.41
C ILE A 534 -9.86 -40.17 -14.46
N HIS A 535 -10.93 -39.86 -13.74
CA HIS A 535 -12.15 -40.67 -13.77
C HIS A 535 -12.74 -40.74 -15.19
N SER A 536 -12.81 -39.60 -15.90
CA SER A 536 -13.34 -39.58 -17.26
C SER A 536 -12.48 -40.40 -18.23
N TYR A 537 -11.15 -40.35 -18.10
CA TYR A 537 -10.23 -41.18 -18.86
C TYR A 537 -10.41 -42.67 -18.56
N CYS A 538 -10.47 -43.06 -17.28
CA CYS A 538 -10.68 -44.44 -16.86
C CYS A 538 -12.02 -45.00 -17.35
N LEU A 539 -13.08 -44.19 -17.34
CA LEU A 539 -14.40 -44.59 -17.84
C LEU A 539 -14.38 -44.85 -19.34
N ILE A 540 -13.76 -43.96 -20.13
CA ILE A 540 -13.61 -44.15 -21.59
C ILE A 540 -12.84 -45.44 -21.88
N ARG A 541 -11.70 -45.65 -21.21
CA ARG A 541 -10.90 -46.88 -21.39
C ARG A 541 -11.68 -48.14 -20.98
N LYS A 542 -12.48 -48.09 -19.91
CA LYS A 542 -13.33 -49.22 -19.48
C LYS A 542 -14.40 -49.54 -20.53
N VAL A 543 -15.00 -48.53 -21.15
CA VAL A 543 -15.98 -48.69 -22.23
C VAL A 543 -15.34 -49.30 -23.47
N GLU A 544 -14.17 -48.81 -23.90
CA GLU A 544 -13.44 -49.36 -25.05
C GLU A 544 -13.06 -50.83 -24.87
N VAL A 545 -12.65 -51.24 -23.66
CA VAL A 545 -12.33 -52.64 -23.34
C VAL A 545 -13.58 -53.53 -23.35
N ILE A 546 -14.70 -53.05 -22.79
CA ILE A 546 -15.98 -53.82 -22.77
C ILE A 546 -16.56 -53.98 -24.20
N GLU A 547 -16.36 -52.99 -25.08
CA GLU A 547 -16.81 -53.08 -26.47
C GLU A 547 -16.02 -54.13 -27.28
N TYR A 548 -14.75 -54.36 -26.91
CA TYR A 548 -13.88 -55.37 -27.52
C TYR A 548 -14.25 -56.80 -27.10
N ASP A 549 -14.58 -57.03 -25.82
CA ASP A 549 -14.97 -58.34 -25.27
C ASP A 549 -16.48 -58.59 -25.44
N ARG A 550 -16.92 -58.93 -26.65
CA ARG A 550 -18.34 -59.27 -26.92
C ARG A 550 -18.77 -60.54 -26.15
N VAL A 551 -19.63 -60.39 -25.14
CA VAL A 551 -20.86 -61.17 -24.79
C VAL A 551 -21.40 -60.62 -23.44
N GLN A 552 -22.63 -60.08 -23.39
CA GLN A 552 -23.28 -59.27 -22.30
C GLN A 552 -23.01 -57.74 -22.30
N ILE A 553 -23.27 -57.09 -23.43
CA ILE A 553 -22.84 -55.70 -23.73
C ILE A 553 -23.78 -54.64 -23.12
N LEU A 554 -25.11 -54.75 -23.25
CA LEU A 554 -25.99 -53.61 -22.91
C LEU A 554 -26.12 -53.36 -21.40
N GLN A 555 -26.15 -54.43 -20.59
CA GLN A 555 -26.38 -54.33 -19.15
C GLN A 555 -25.11 -53.92 -18.38
N SER A 556 -23.93 -54.29 -18.88
CA SER A 556 -22.63 -53.88 -18.32
C SER A 556 -22.29 -52.42 -18.66
N LEU A 557 -22.57 -51.97 -19.88
CA LEU A 557 -22.44 -50.57 -20.30
C LEU A 557 -23.35 -49.64 -19.49
N THR A 558 -24.63 -49.97 -19.38
CA THR A 558 -25.60 -49.16 -18.62
C THR A 558 -25.23 -49.09 -17.13
N SER A 559 -24.71 -50.18 -16.55
CA SER A 559 -24.22 -50.18 -15.17
C SER A 559 -22.97 -49.30 -14.98
N ALA A 560 -21.98 -49.40 -15.87
CA ALA A 560 -20.76 -48.59 -15.79
C ALA A 560 -21.04 -47.09 -15.99
N GLU A 561 -21.96 -46.74 -16.89
CA GLU A 561 -22.42 -45.37 -17.09
C GLU A 561 -23.20 -44.82 -15.88
N ALA A 562 -24.03 -45.65 -15.24
CA ALA A 562 -24.77 -45.29 -14.04
C ALA A 562 -23.84 -45.04 -12.85
N GLU A 563 -22.84 -45.91 -12.63
CA GLU A 563 -21.80 -45.73 -11.62
C GLU A 563 -21.00 -44.44 -11.85
N GLY A 564 -20.57 -44.20 -13.10
CA GLY A 564 -19.84 -42.99 -13.47
C GLY A 564 -20.66 -41.71 -13.29
N ARG A 565 -21.97 -41.76 -13.55
CA ARG A 565 -22.90 -40.66 -13.29
C ARG A 565 -23.02 -40.38 -11.79
N LEU A 566 -23.23 -41.42 -10.98
CA LEU A 566 -23.35 -41.30 -9.53
C LEU A 566 -22.06 -40.72 -8.91
N PHE A 567 -20.90 -41.24 -9.32
CA PHE A 567 -19.60 -40.72 -8.88
C PHE A 567 -19.46 -39.23 -9.17
N LYS A 568 -19.72 -38.80 -10.42
CA LYS A 568 -19.63 -37.38 -10.79
C LYS A 568 -20.58 -36.51 -9.97
N GLN A 569 -21.81 -36.96 -9.71
CA GLN A 569 -22.76 -36.22 -8.87
C GLN A 569 -22.27 -36.09 -7.42
N ILE A 570 -21.73 -37.16 -6.82
CA ILE A 570 -21.15 -37.12 -5.47
C ILE A 570 -19.97 -36.15 -5.42
N VAL A 571 -19.04 -36.24 -6.38
CA VAL A 571 -17.88 -35.34 -6.45
C VAL A 571 -18.29 -33.90 -6.63
N LEU A 572 -19.31 -33.60 -7.44
CA LEU A 572 -19.82 -32.23 -7.59
C LEU A 572 -20.40 -31.70 -6.28
N THR A 573 -21.18 -32.49 -5.56
CA THR A 573 -21.75 -32.10 -4.26
C THR A 573 -20.64 -31.80 -3.26
N ILE A 574 -19.67 -32.70 -3.13
CA ILE A 574 -18.49 -32.51 -2.27
C ILE A 574 -17.74 -31.23 -2.67
N TYR A 575 -17.53 -31.03 -3.98
CA TYR A 575 -16.84 -29.87 -4.52
C TYR A 575 -17.53 -28.54 -4.17
N VAL A 576 -18.86 -28.49 -4.35
CA VAL A 576 -19.68 -27.33 -4.00
C VAL A 576 -19.63 -27.05 -2.51
N CYS A 577 -19.77 -28.08 -1.66
CA CYS A 577 -19.64 -27.93 -0.21
C CYS A 577 -18.27 -27.38 0.19
N GLY A 578 -17.18 -27.91 -0.39
CA GLY A 578 -15.82 -27.41 -0.16
C GLY A 578 -15.67 -25.94 -0.54
N ASN A 579 -16.16 -25.54 -1.71
CA ASN A 579 -16.13 -24.12 -2.14
C ASN A 579 -16.92 -23.21 -1.18
N ILE A 580 -18.06 -23.68 -0.66
CA ILE A 580 -18.85 -22.92 0.33
C ILE A 580 -18.07 -22.75 1.63
N VAL A 581 -17.35 -23.78 2.10
CA VAL A 581 -16.50 -23.68 3.30
C VAL A 581 -15.40 -22.64 3.11
N PHE A 582 -14.68 -22.67 1.99
CA PHE A 582 -13.66 -21.65 1.68
C PHE A 582 -14.26 -20.25 1.57
N LEU A 583 -15.43 -20.11 0.92
CA LEU A 583 -16.12 -18.83 0.82
C LEU A 583 -16.51 -18.29 2.21
N ILE A 584 -17.10 -19.13 3.07
CA ILE A 584 -17.50 -18.74 4.43
C ILE A 584 -16.28 -18.30 5.23
N ALA A 585 -15.14 -18.99 5.12
CA ALA A 585 -13.91 -18.58 5.78
C ALA A 585 -13.49 -17.16 5.38
N PHE A 586 -13.48 -16.83 4.08
CA PHE A 586 -13.16 -15.48 3.61
C PHE A 586 -14.20 -14.44 4.03
N LEU A 587 -15.49 -14.75 3.93
CA LEU A 587 -16.55 -13.81 4.33
C LEU A 587 -16.55 -13.54 5.84
N ALA A 588 -16.26 -14.56 6.65
CA ALA A 588 -16.08 -14.41 8.09
C ALA A 588 -14.87 -13.54 8.41
N ALA A 589 -13.73 -13.76 7.73
CA ALA A 589 -12.54 -12.92 7.89
C ALA A 589 -12.82 -11.46 7.52
N ILE A 590 -13.48 -11.20 6.38
CA ILE A 590 -13.90 -9.85 5.94
C ILE A 590 -14.82 -9.16 6.96
N ASN A 591 -15.66 -9.92 7.66
CA ASN A 591 -16.59 -9.37 8.65
C ASN A 591 -15.93 -9.10 10.01
N GLN A 592 -14.80 -9.75 10.31
CA GLN A 592 -14.08 -9.61 11.58
C GLN A 592 -13.09 -8.43 11.57
N ILE A 593 -12.49 -8.13 10.42
CA ILE A 593 -11.83 -6.84 10.15
C ILE A 593 -12.90 -5.75 10.03
#